data_AF-A0A7C1WTJ1-F1
#
_entry.id   AF-A0A7C1WTJ1-F1
#
_cell.length_a   1.000
_cell.length_b   1.000
_cell.length_c   1.000
_cell.angle_alpha   90.00
_cell.angle_beta   90.00
_cell.angle_gamma   90.00
#
_symmetry.space_group_name_H-M   'P 1'
#
loop_
_entity.id
_entity.type
_entity.pdbx_description
1 polymer ?
#
loop_
_entity_poly.entity_id
_entity_poly.type
_entity_poly.pdbx_seq_one_letter_code
_entity_poly.pdbx_strand_id
1 'polypeptide(L)'
;MFNRVVLFGSYVNGKPREDSDIDIAFFVNELSDNIDYYNLLIELNKLAGKIDSRIEPHILTNDSESGFSEMIQLNGEEILLVN
;
A
#
# COMPACT_ATOMS: atom_id res chain seq x y z
N MET A 1 2.94 -12.55 -5.28
CA MET A 1 1.75 -12.64 -4.40
C MET A 1 1.97 -11.71 -3.22
N PHE A 2 0.96 -10.93 -2.81
CA PHE A 2 1.08 -10.02 -1.68
C PHE A 2 1.21 -10.82 -0.38
N ASN A 3 2.14 -10.44 0.48
CA ASN A 3 2.39 -11.10 1.76
C ASN A 3 1.77 -10.33 2.94
N ARG A 4 1.58 -9.02 2.80
CA ARG A 4 1.04 -8.11 3.80
C ARG A 4 0.39 -6.91 3.11
N VAL A 5 -0.66 -6.39 3.73
CA VAL A 5 -1.30 -5.13 3.32
C VAL A 5 -1.35 -4.21 4.52
N VAL A 6 -0.91 -2.96 4.37
CA VAL A 6 -0.76 -2.01 5.48
C VAL A 6 -1.40 -0.68 5.10
N LEU A 7 -2.33 -0.20 5.92
CA LEU A 7 -2.76 1.20 5.88
C LEU A 7 -1.66 2.05 6.51
N PHE A 8 -1.30 3.18 5.91
CA PHE A 8 -0.32 4.10 6.49
C PHE A 8 -0.71 5.56 6.25
N GLY A 9 0.22 6.49 6.51
CA GLY A 9 0.02 7.90 6.21
C GLY A 9 -0.92 8.61 7.18
N SER A 10 -1.64 9.63 6.69
CA SER A 10 -2.39 10.55 7.56
C SER A 10 -3.56 9.90 8.29
N TYR A 11 -4.15 8.85 7.71
CA TYR A 11 -5.27 8.13 8.30
C TYR A 11 -4.87 7.35 9.55
N VAL A 12 -3.70 6.68 9.52
CA VAL A 12 -3.15 6.01 10.72
C VAL A 12 -2.72 7.03 11.77
N ASN A 13 -2.13 8.14 11.35
CA ASN A 13 -1.64 9.18 12.26
C ASN A 13 -2.74 10.06 12.89
N GLY A 14 -4.02 9.80 12.60
CA GLY A 14 -5.15 10.56 13.13
C GLY A 14 -5.22 12.02 12.66
N LYS A 15 -4.56 12.34 11.53
CA LYS A 15 -4.51 13.69 10.95
C LYS A 15 -4.89 13.73 9.45
N PRO A 16 -5.92 13.00 8.99
CA PRO A 16 -6.36 13.13 7.60
C PRO A 16 -7.00 14.51 7.38
N ARG A 17 -6.80 15.07 6.19
CA ARG A 17 -7.55 16.21 5.66
C ARG A 17 -8.67 15.69 4.75
N GLU A 18 -9.56 16.59 4.35
CA GLU A 18 -10.67 16.25 3.45
C GLU A 18 -10.18 15.68 2.11
N ASP A 19 -9.04 16.18 1.63
CA ASP A 19 -8.37 15.79 0.38
C ASP A 19 -7.21 14.81 0.59
N SER A 20 -7.05 14.24 1.78
CA SER A 20 -5.99 13.27 2.03
C SER A 20 -6.25 11.95 1.30
N ASP A 21 -5.18 11.41 0.72
CA ASP A 21 -5.16 10.05 0.22
C ASP A 21 -5.29 9.04 1.37
N ILE A 22 -5.86 7.88 1.04
CA ILE A 22 -5.91 6.68 1.88
C ILE A 22 -4.79 5.77 1.38
N ASP A 23 -3.59 5.97 1.92
CA ASP A 23 -2.38 5.25 1.53
C ASP A 23 -2.40 3.79 1.98
N ILE A 24 -2.33 2.86 1.01
CA ILE A 24 -2.31 1.41 1.29
C ILE A 24 -1.08 0.78 0.64
N ALA A 25 -0.18 0.22 1.45
CA ALA A 25 0.97 -0.53 0.99
C ALA A 25 0.64 -2.01 0.82
N PHE A 26 0.91 -2.55 -0.37
CA PHE A 26 0.85 -3.96 -0.71
C PHE A 26 2.27 -4.50 -0.78
N PHE A 27 2.69 -5.25 0.24
CA PHE A 27 4.03 -5.80 0.32
C PHE A 27 4.18 -7.09 -0.50
N VAL A 28 5.31 -7.19 -1.20
CA VAL A 28 5.76 -8.38 -1.93
C VAL A 28 7.16 -8.78 -1.44
N ASN A 29 7.50 -10.07 -1.56
CA ASN A 29 8.83 -10.55 -1.17
C ASN A 29 9.93 -9.99 -2.08
N GLU A 30 9.65 -9.93 -3.38
CA GLU A 30 10.58 -9.46 -4.39
C GLU A 30 9.78 -8.84 -5.54
N LEU A 31 10.35 -7.80 -6.15
CA LEU A 31 9.95 -7.32 -7.46
C LEU A 31 10.82 -8.05 -8.48
N SER A 32 10.45 -9.29 -8.81
CA SER A 32 11.15 -10.04 -9.86
C SER A 32 10.76 -9.52 -11.25
N ASP A 33 11.62 -9.75 -12.25
CA ASP A 33 11.38 -9.39 -13.66
C ASP A 33 10.05 -9.97 -14.21
N ASN A 34 9.50 -10.98 -13.54
CA ASN A 34 8.24 -11.63 -13.90
C ASN A 34 7.00 -10.90 -13.37
N ILE A 35 7.15 -9.94 -12.45
CA ILE A 35 6.06 -9.12 -11.96
C ILE A 35 5.98 -7.88 -12.85
N ASP A 36 4.92 -7.82 -13.66
CA ASP A 36 4.58 -6.62 -14.40
C ASP A 36 4.04 -5.55 -13.44
N TYR A 37 4.98 -4.84 -12.82
CA TYR A 37 4.72 -3.81 -11.81
C TYR A 37 3.72 -2.77 -12.30
N TYR A 38 3.88 -2.31 -13.55
CA TYR A 38 3.03 -1.27 -14.13
C TYR A 38 1.61 -1.74 -14.30
N ASN A 39 1.40 -2.92 -14.90
CA ASN A 39 0.04 -3.44 -15.07
C ASN A 39 -0.61 -3.76 -13.72
N LEU A 40 0.14 -4.30 -12.75
CA LEU A 40 -0.37 -4.57 -11.42
C LEU A 40 -0.80 -3.27 -10.70
N LEU A 41 0.01 -2.22 -10.77
CA LEU A 41 -0.32 -0.92 -10.18
C LEU A 41 -1.56 -0.29 -10.85
N ILE A 42 -1.69 -0.41 -12.18
CA ILE A 42 -2.87 0.04 -12.92
C ILE A 42 -4.13 -0.72 -12.48
N GLU A 43 -4.05 -2.03 -12.31
CA GLU A 43 -5.17 -2.85 -11.86
C GLU A 43 -5.59 -2.49 -10.43
N LEU A 44 -4.63 -2.33 -9.52
CA LEU A 44 -4.90 -1.88 -8.15
C LEU A 44 -5.60 -0.52 -8.12
N ASN A 45 -5.09 0.46 -8.89
CA ASN A 45 -5.72 1.78 -9.00
C ASN A 45 -7.15 1.71 -9.54
N LYS A 46 -7.41 0.88 -10.56
CA LYS A 46 -8.75 0.67 -11.11
C LYS A 46 -9.71 0.04 -10.10
N LEU A 47 -9.22 -0.87 -9.25
CA LEU A 47 -10.03 -1.50 -8.20
C LEU A 47 -10.28 -0.51 -7.05
N ALA A 48 -9.25 0.17 -6.58
CA ALA A 48 -9.31 1.23 -5.57
C ALA A 48 -10.35 2.30 -5.94
N GLY A 49 -10.28 2.83 -7.16
CA GLY A 49 -11.20 3.86 -7.64
C GLY A 49 -12.67 3.43 -7.76
N LYS A 50 -12.99 2.12 -7.76
CA LYS A 50 -14.38 1.63 -7.67
C LYS A 50 -14.94 1.69 -6.25
N ILE A 51 -14.06 1.79 -5.25
CA ILE A 51 -14.39 1.82 -3.83
C ILE A 51 -14.38 3.28 -3.35
N ASP A 52 -13.22 3.93 -3.48
CA ASP A 52 -13.01 5.34 -3.14
C ASP A 52 -11.82 5.85 -3.96
N SER A 53 -12.00 6.97 -4.66
CA SER A 53 -10.95 7.54 -5.52
C SER A 53 -9.75 8.08 -4.78
N ARG A 54 -9.83 8.21 -3.44
CA ARG A 54 -8.71 8.63 -2.59
C ARG A 54 -7.79 7.48 -2.19
N ILE A 55 -8.16 6.23 -2.45
CA ILE A 55 -7.29 5.09 -2.11
C ILE A 55 -6.08 5.10 -3.05
N GLU A 56 -4.88 5.28 -2.48
CA GLU A 56 -3.62 5.28 -3.20
C GLU A 56 -2.84 4.00 -2.89
N PRO A 57 -2.81 3.02 -3.81
CA PRO A 57 -2.07 1.79 -3.61
C PRO A 57 -0.57 1.97 -3.91
N HIS A 58 0.28 1.48 -3.00
CA HIS A 58 1.73 1.42 -3.15
C HIS A 58 2.19 -0.04 -3.15
N ILE A 59 2.95 -0.47 -4.17
CA ILE A 59 3.54 -1.82 -4.18
C ILE A 59 5.00 -1.71 -3.71
N LEU A 60 5.33 -2.39 -2.61
CA LEU A 60 6.63 -2.28 -1.94
C LEU A 60 7.25 -3.65 -1.68
N THR A 61 8.58 -3.70 -1.69
CA THR A 61 9.32 -4.82 -1.09
C THR A 61 9.46 -4.60 0.41
N ASN A 62 9.65 -5.69 1.16
CA ASN A 62 9.88 -5.60 2.61
C ASN A 62 11.11 -4.75 2.97
N ASP A 63 12.13 -4.79 2.11
CA ASP A 63 13.36 -4.02 2.27
C ASP A 63 13.40 -2.89 1.25
N SER A 64 13.66 -1.66 1.73
CA SER A 64 13.91 -0.48 0.89
C SER A 64 15.15 0.25 1.40
N GLU A 65 16.06 0.66 0.52
CA GLU A 65 17.28 1.38 0.91
C GLU A 65 16.98 2.70 1.64
N SER A 66 15.84 3.33 1.37
CA SER A 66 15.44 4.60 1.99
C SER A 66 14.88 4.45 3.41
N GLY A 67 14.64 3.22 3.89
CA GLY A 67 13.93 2.96 5.14
C GLY A 67 12.41 3.22 5.08
N PHE A 68 11.87 3.54 3.91
CA PHE A 68 10.44 3.82 3.75
C PHE A 68 9.56 2.59 4.05
N SER A 69 9.94 1.42 3.54
CA SER A 69 9.25 0.15 3.84
C SER A 69 9.29 -0.18 5.32
N GLU A 70 10.40 0.07 6.01
CA GLU A 70 10.53 -0.16 7.45
C GLU A 70 9.63 0.79 8.24
N MET A 71 9.61 2.07 7.87
CA MET A 71 8.75 3.07 8.51
C MET A 71 7.26 2.69 8.40
N ILE A 72 6.81 2.23 7.23
CA ILE A 72 5.43 1.77 7.03
C ILE A 72 5.13 0.52 7.88
N GLN A 73 6.06 -0.44 7.91
CA GLN A 73 5.86 -1.66 8.70
C GLN A 73 5.81 -1.39 10.21
N LEU A 74 6.56 -0.38 10.70
CA LEU A 74 6.60 -0.04 12.12
C LEU A 74 5.45 0.86 12.58
N ASN A 75 4.98 1.76 11.71
CA ASN A 75 4.01 2.81 12.09
C ASN A 75 2.65 2.68 11.41
N GLY A 76 2.51 1.77 10.45
CA GLY A 76 1.24 1.50 9.77
C GLY A 76 0.39 0.48 10.53
N GLU A 77 -0.86 0.34 10.09
CA GLU A 77 -1.83 -0.60 10.62
C GLU A 77 -2.06 -1.73 9.60
N GLU A 78 -1.80 -2.97 10.00
CA GLU A 78 -1.96 -4.14 9.13
C GLU A 78 -3.45 -4.43 8.86
N ILE A 79 -3.81 -4.51 7.58
CA ILE A 79 -5.16 -4.86 7.14
C ILE A 79 -5.26 -6.38 7.08
N LEU A 80 -6.01 -6.96 8.02
CA LEU A 80 -6.28 -8.40 8.08
C LEU A 80 -7.61 -8.72 7.40
N LEU A 81 -7.59 -9.71 6.51
CA LEU A 81 -8.82 -10.31 5.99
C LEU A 81 -9.39 -11.24 7.07
N VAL A 82 -10.51 -10.83 7.65
CA VAL A 82 -11.34 -11.69 8.48
C VAL A 82 -12.35 -12.40 7.59
N ASN A 83 -12.25 -13.73 7.54
CA ASN A 83 -13.18 -14.62 6.86
C ASN A 83 -14.44 -14.86 7.71
#